data_AF-A0A967WK54-F1
#
_entry.id   AF-A0A967WK54-F1
#
_cell.length_a   1.000
_cell.length_b   1.000
_cell.length_c   1.000
_cell.angle_alpha   90.00
_cell.angle_beta   90.00
_cell.angle_gamma   90.00
#
_symmetry.space_group_name_H-M   'P 1'
#
loop_
_entity.id
_entity.type
_entity.pdbx_description
1 polymer ?
#
loop_
_entity_poly.entity_id
_entity_poly.type
_entity_poly.pdbx_seq_one_letter_code
_entity_poly.pdbx_strand_id
1 'polypeptide(L)'
;MNPLSPLTYYLRHKRRAALLLSLISLVTIGLYLMVALSWAVFVEPGHSNYMFLSKFSVVVPEFHETGPDPALTAQVIGQIRANPDVARVIPASTIWIGLPQVMAGGSTGFSLLGLAEEDMPYILERCGATLKEGQLPGPRTNGLLLSQKVAANLNLKVGDTLHNSINSQLYGNIAAPLEVVGILESDVRLGIVSLEFLSNHEFYRRFSAQFLVVAQENREAAVDDFLRNEIQSNQTDVQTLQKLNEIMANEYLQAFVLLAPIAAIVTIAFALVIVVVNRIAYSRRLSEFGISHAIGLSKTWLIRRLTLETAALASLGWATGIGLSWLVLGLLKGTLFAARGHDLSVIAWTPIVVAIPIPTTVVGFTLISVKRTLSRLDPVAVIERGERSREEERKRGMRTAASSPKPLASATFYKRHRRRAVLLISAMSLMIMAVVLLFFIDAVMADAHEPGRGYLSRVSRVHSPGTGEGLDPGVVAQVRTHPAVERVIPVAPRYSLLSVHIPPFLTTSAASPFGVYAQDMAYLVELYGLELKEGRLPRPHTNELVIPETVAQNRDLQVGDVIGDPNRPAYPGAEALPAEFVVSGIFAKPSTPNDETWLGF
;
A
#
# COMPACT_ATOMS: atom_id res chain seq x y z
N MET A 1 36.11 27.39 -27.89
CA MET A 1 35.43 26.66 -26.78
C MET A 1 35.93 27.21 -25.47
N ASN A 2 35.04 27.65 -24.57
CA ASN A 2 35.43 28.23 -23.29
C ASN A 2 36.16 27.14 -22.45
N PRO A 3 37.47 27.28 -22.16
CA PRO A 3 38.22 26.30 -21.38
C PRO A 3 37.69 26.18 -19.95
N LEU A 4 36.90 27.18 -19.53
CA LEU A 4 36.20 27.27 -18.26
C LEU A 4 34.72 26.89 -18.41
N SER A 5 34.31 26.03 -19.36
CA SER A 5 32.92 25.50 -19.41
C SER A 5 32.80 24.18 -18.62
N PRO A 6 31.71 23.95 -17.84
CA PRO A 6 31.57 22.76 -16.99
C PRO A 6 31.63 21.45 -17.80
N LEU A 7 31.05 21.50 -19.00
CA LEU A 7 31.02 20.42 -19.98
C LEU A 7 32.42 20.10 -20.53
N THR A 8 33.26 21.11 -20.79
CA THR A 8 34.59 20.91 -21.38
C THR A 8 35.52 20.10 -20.46
N TYR A 9 35.39 20.27 -19.14
CA TYR A 9 36.23 19.55 -18.17
C TYR A 9 35.87 18.05 -18.07
N TYR A 10 34.59 17.72 -17.99
CA TYR A 10 34.15 16.33 -17.90
C TYR A 10 34.32 15.57 -19.23
N LEU A 11 34.23 16.26 -20.36
CA LEU A 11 34.63 15.70 -21.67
C LEU A 11 36.12 15.29 -21.70
N ARG A 12 36.98 15.97 -20.92
CA ARG A 12 38.40 15.59 -20.75
C ARG A 12 38.63 14.50 -19.69
N HIS A 13 37.70 14.32 -18.76
CA HIS A 13 37.79 13.36 -17.64
C HIS A 13 36.62 12.35 -17.63
N LYS A 14 36.34 11.78 -18.81
CA LYS A 14 35.15 10.96 -19.10
C LYS A 14 34.88 9.85 -18.08
N ARG A 15 35.91 9.12 -17.63
CA ARG A 15 35.75 8.02 -16.68
C ARG A 15 35.16 8.46 -15.33
N ARG A 16 35.52 9.64 -14.83
CA ARG A 16 35.02 10.14 -13.54
C ARG A 16 33.62 10.71 -13.67
N ALA A 17 33.36 11.44 -14.76
CA ALA A 17 32.02 11.91 -15.10
C ALA A 17 31.04 10.73 -15.17
N ALA A 18 31.43 9.70 -15.92
CA ALA A 18 30.62 8.51 -16.14
C ALA A 18 30.31 7.80 -14.82
N LEU A 19 31.30 7.63 -13.93
CA LEU A 19 31.06 6.97 -12.63
C LEU A 19 30.10 7.73 -11.72
N LEU A 20 30.22 9.07 -11.62
CA LEU A 20 29.31 9.87 -10.80
C LEU A 20 27.90 9.89 -11.40
N LEU A 21 27.80 10.07 -12.72
CA LEU A 21 26.54 10.06 -13.44
C LEU A 21 25.85 8.69 -13.34
N SER A 22 26.58 7.59 -13.53
CA SER A 22 26.04 6.23 -13.43
C SER A 22 25.57 5.93 -12.01
N LEU A 23 26.32 6.36 -10.99
CA LEU A 23 25.95 6.16 -9.60
C LEU A 23 24.62 6.89 -9.29
N ILE A 24 24.53 8.18 -9.61
CA ILE A 24 23.34 9.01 -9.37
C ILE A 24 22.14 8.46 -10.16
N SER A 25 22.36 8.07 -11.42
CA SER A 25 21.34 7.44 -12.25
C SER A 25 20.84 6.14 -11.64
N LEU A 26 21.73 5.28 -11.13
CA LEU A 26 21.36 4.00 -10.52
C LEU A 26 20.51 4.19 -9.25
N VAL A 27 20.87 5.15 -8.38
CA VAL A 27 20.05 5.46 -7.18
C VAL A 27 18.67 5.95 -7.60
N THR A 28 18.65 6.85 -8.58
CA THR A 28 17.42 7.46 -9.05
C THR A 28 16.52 6.39 -9.67
N ILE A 29 17.09 5.45 -10.43
CA ILE A 29 16.36 4.29 -10.96
C ILE A 29 15.78 3.45 -9.82
N GLY A 30 16.61 3.03 -8.86
CA GLY A 30 16.17 2.19 -7.74
C GLY A 30 15.04 2.84 -6.93
N LEU A 31 15.20 4.11 -6.56
CA LEU A 31 14.21 4.84 -5.77
C LEU A 31 12.93 5.11 -6.56
N TYR A 32 13.04 5.49 -7.83
CA TYR A 32 11.89 5.73 -8.70
C TYR A 32 11.07 4.45 -8.91
N LEU A 33 11.75 3.35 -9.28
CA LEU A 33 11.11 2.06 -9.51
C LEU A 33 10.48 1.52 -8.24
N MET A 34 11.15 1.65 -7.09
CA MET A 34 10.59 1.25 -5.79
C MET A 34 9.26 1.96 -5.53
N VAL A 35 9.23 3.29 -5.60
CA VAL A 35 8.00 4.07 -5.34
C VAL A 35 6.92 3.78 -6.39
N ALA A 36 7.27 3.75 -7.67
CA ALA A 36 6.31 3.53 -8.76
C ALA A 36 5.71 2.11 -8.74
N LEU A 37 6.52 1.08 -8.46
CA LEU A 37 6.04 -0.29 -8.40
C LEU A 37 5.26 -0.56 -7.11
N SER A 38 5.68 -0.01 -5.96
CA SER A 38 4.88 -0.08 -4.74
C SER A 38 3.49 0.51 -4.97
N TRP A 39 3.40 1.66 -5.63
CA TRP A 39 2.13 2.28 -5.98
C TRP A 39 1.26 1.36 -6.87
N ALA A 40 1.84 0.89 -7.98
CA ALA A 40 1.12 0.09 -8.96
C ALA A 40 0.66 -1.29 -8.43
N VAL A 41 1.35 -1.83 -7.42
CA VAL A 41 1.04 -3.15 -6.86
C VAL A 41 0.06 -3.06 -5.70
N PHE A 42 0.24 -2.10 -4.79
CA PHE A 42 -0.51 -2.08 -3.53
C PHE A 42 -1.70 -1.13 -3.53
N VAL A 43 -1.67 -0.06 -4.35
CA VAL A 43 -2.63 1.03 -4.22
C VAL A 43 -3.50 1.20 -5.46
N GLU A 44 -2.89 1.19 -6.65
CA GLU A 44 -3.60 1.35 -7.92
C GLU A 44 -4.72 0.31 -8.16
N PRO A 45 -4.56 -0.98 -7.81
CA PRO A 45 -5.63 -1.96 -8.02
C PRO A 45 -6.89 -1.68 -7.19
N GLY A 46 -6.75 -1.20 -5.95
CA GLY A 46 -7.86 -0.77 -5.12
C GLY A 46 -8.56 0.44 -5.73
N HIS A 47 -7.81 1.50 -6.00
CA HIS A 47 -8.32 2.73 -6.61
C HIS A 47 -9.09 2.46 -7.91
N SER A 48 -8.46 1.76 -8.87
CA SER A 48 -9.04 1.50 -10.19
C SER A 48 -10.30 0.64 -10.17
N ASN A 49 -10.48 -0.21 -9.16
CA ASN A 49 -11.68 -1.03 -8.99
C ASN A 49 -12.90 -0.20 -8.53
N TYR A 50 -12.68 0.93 -7.86
CA TYR A 50 -13.74 1.82 -7.35
C TYR A 50 -13.91 3.10 -8.18
N MET A 51 -13.15 3.28 -9.27
CA MET A 51 -13.27 4.47 -10.12
C MET A 51 -14.64 4.65 -10.78
N PHE A 52 -15.51 3.64 -10.78
CA PHE A 52 -16.92 3.81 -11.15
C PHE A 52 -17.64 4.84 -10.27
N LEU A 53 -17.15 5.08 -9.03
CA LEU A 53 -17.65 6.11 -8.13
C LEU A 53 -17.50 7.54 -8.68
N SER A 54 -16.63 7.74 -9.69
CA SER A 54 -16.56 9.01 -10.42
C SER A 54 -17.76 9.28 -11.32
N LYS A 55 -18.59 8.26 -11.59
CA LYS A 55 -19.76 8.35 -12.47
C LYS A 55 -21.07 8.39 -11.68
N PHE A 56 -21.13 7.74 -10.52
CA PHE A 56 -22.28 7.69 -9.61
C PHE A 56 -21.84 7.29 -8.20
N SER A 57 -22.57 7.71 -7.17
CA SER A 57 -22.36 7.27 -5.79
C SER A 57 -23.17 6.00 -5.50
N VAL A 58 -22.78 5.23 -4.49
CA VAL A 58 -23.53 4.05 -4.03
C VAL A 58 -24.03 4.29 -2.62
N VAL A 59 -25.30 4.03 -2.39
CA VAL A 59 -25.92 4.03 -1.06
C VAL A 59 -26.32 2.61 -0.72
N VAL A 60 -25.80 2.10 0.39
CA VAL A 60 -26.05 0.76 0.89
C VAL A 60 -26.78 0.87 2.23
N PRO A 61 -28.10 0.64 2.28
CA PRO A 61 -28.79 0.48 3.56
C PRO A 61 -28.20 -0.73 4.31
N GLU A 62 -28.00 -0.58 5.62
CA GLU A 62 -27.40 -1.61 6.45
C GLU A 62 -28.29 -2.85 6.55
N PHE A 63 -27.65 -4.03 6.57
CA PHE A 63 -28.32 -5.33 6.53
C PHE A 63 -28.55 -5.83 7.96
N HIS A 64 -29.81 -5.90 8.41
CA HIS A 64 -30.18 -6.64 9.62
C HIS A 64 -30.36 -8.14 9.31
N GLU A 65 -30.37 -9.00 10.34
CA GLU A 65 -30.65 -10.44 10.20
C GLU A 65 -31.99 -10.74 9.49
N THR A 66 -32.93 -9.78 9.51
CA THR A 66 -34.22 -9.84 8.82
C THR A 66 -34.23 -9.20 7.42
N GLY A 67 -33.08 -8.75 6.91
CA GLY A 67 -32.97 -7.91 5.73
C GLY A 67 -33.13 -6.41 6.04
N PRO A 68 -32.95 -5.52 5.05
CA PRO A 68 -33.09 -4.08 5.24
C PRO A 68 -34.54 -3.73 5.61
N ASP A 69 -34.75 -2.79 6.54
CA ASP A 69 -36.09 -2.29 6.86
C ASP A 69 -36.68 -1.60 5.61
N PRO A 70 -37.76 -2.14 5.02
CA PRO A 70 -38.33 -1.58 3.80
C PRO A 70 -38.85 -0.15 3.98
N ALA A 71 -39.33 0.20 5.17
CA ALA A 71 -39.87 1.52 5.47
C ALA A 71 -38.75 2.57 5.56
N LEU A 72 -37.67 2.23 6.28
CA LEU A 72 -36.47 3.07 6.35
C LEU A 72 -35.84 3.25 4.97
N THR A 73 -35.73 2.17 4.21
CA THR A 73 -35.19 2.19 2.85
C THR A 73 -36.03 3.10 1.94
N ALA A 74 -37.35 3.03 2.02
CA ALA A 74 -38.24 3.90 1.26
C ALA A 74 -38.11 5.38 1.68
N GLN A 75 -37.92 5.66 2.96
CA GLN A 75 -37.68 7.01 3.47
C GLN A 75 -36.37 7.59 2.92
N VAL A 76 -35.26 6.85 3.03
CA VAL A 76 -33.94 7.28 2.53
C VAL A 76 -33.99 7.54 1.02
N ILE A 77 -34.61 6.64 0.25
CA ILE A 77 -34.79 6.84 -1.20
C ILE A 77 -35.64 8.08 -1.48
N GLY A 78 -36.71 8.30 -0.71
CA GLY A 78 -37.56 9.48 -0.84
C GLY A 78 -36.79 10.78 -0.62
N GLN A 79 -35.94 10.82 0.41
CA GLN A 79 -35.05 11.96 0.69
C GLN A 79 -34.05 12.20 -0.45
N ILE A 80 -33.40 11.15 -0.95
CA ILE A 80 -32.44 11.26 -2.06
C ILE A 80 -33.14 11.77 -3.33
N ARG A 81 -34.33 11.25 -3.66
CA ARG A 81 -35.10 11.67 -4.84
C ARG A 81 -35.65 13.10 -4.74
N ALA A 82 -35.85 13.60 -3.53
CA ALA A 82 -36.31 14.97 -3.30
C ALA A 82 -35.20 16.02 -3.51
N ASN A 83 -33.92 15.60 -3.47
CA ASN A 83 -32.81 16.51 -3.67
C ASN A 83 -32.73 16.94 -5.16
N PRO A 84 -32.76 18.26 -5.46
CA PRO A 84 -32.75 18.75 -6.83
C PRO A 84 -31.46 18.43 -7.59
N ASP A 85 -30.36 18.14 -6.91
CA ASP A 85 -29.07 17.83 -7.54
C ASP A 85 -28.96 16.36 -7.99
N VAL A 86 -29.92 15.52 -7.60
CA VAL A 86 -29.99 14.11 -8.00
C VAL A 86 -30.78 13.98 -9.31
N ALA A 87 -30.15 13.43 -10.34
CA ALA A 87 -30.77 13.15 -11.62
C ALA A 87 -31.55 11.82 -11.63
N ARG A 88 -30.99 10.77 -11.02
CA ARG A 88 -31.61 9.44 -10.99
C ARG A 88 -31.16 8.64 -9.78
N VAL A 89 -32.06 7.79 -9.26
CA VAL A 89 -31.76 6.77 -8.25
C VAL A 89 -32.12 5.41 -8.81
N ILE A 90 -31.12 4.55 -9.02
CA ILE A 90 -31.24 3.25 -9.69
C ILE A 90 -31.10 2.13 -8.65
N PRO A 91 -32.11 1.25 -8.49
CA PRO A 91 -31.97 0.05 -7.67
C PRO A 91 -30.87 -0.87 -8.23
N ALA A 92 -30.03 -1.39 -7.36
CA ALA A 92 -28.97 -2.32 -7.72
C ALA A 92 -28.71 -3.34 -6.60
N SER A 93 -27.89 -4.34 -6.92
CA SER A 93 -27.30 -5.25 -5.94
C SER A 93 -25.80 -5.38 -6.23
N THR A 94 -24.98 -5.81 -5.28
CA THR A 94 -23.57 -6.12 -5.53
C THR A 94 -23.23 -7.51 -5.05
N ILE A 95 -22.56 -8.26 -5.91
CA ILE A 95 -21.76 -9.44 -5.53
C ILE A 95 -20.30 -9.15 -5.84
N TRP A 96 -19.37 -9.86 -5.21
CA TRP A 96 -17.94 -9.53 -5.29
C TRP A 96 -17.12 -10.71 -5.77
N ILE A 97 -16.14 -10.43 -6.64
CA ILE A 97 -15.09 -11.38 -7.03
C ILE A 97 -13.72 -10.85 -6.64
N GLY A 98 -12.74 -11.73 -6.52
CA GLY A 98 -11.33 -11.39 -6.38
C GLY A 98 -10.68 -11.19 -7.75
N LEU A 99 -9.87 -10.15 -7.88
CA LEU A 99 -8.99 -9.93 -9.02
C LEU A 99 -7.54 -10.19 -8.62
N PRO A 100 -6.82 -11.10 -9.31
CA PRO A 100 -5.43 -11.39 -8.99
C PRO A 100 -4.52 -10.16 -9.13
N GLN A 101 -3.68 -9.96 -8.13
CA GLN A 101 -2.62 -8.95 -8.12
C GLN A 101 -1.42 -9.40 -8.97
N VAL A 102 -0.64 -8.45 -9.48
CA VAL A 102 0.45 -8.73 -10.45
C VAL A 102 1.63 -9.49 -9.84
N MET A 103 2.01 -9.23 -8.58
CA MET A 103 3.25 -9.75 -7.98
C MET A 103 3.13 -10.33 -6.57
N ALA A 104 2.07 -10.04 -5.82
CA ALA A 104 2.00 -10.37 -4.38
C ALA A 104 1.17 -11.63 -4.05
N GLY A 105 0.72 -12.40 -5.04
CA GLY A 105 -0.05 -13.64 -4.82
C GLY A 105 -1.43 -13.46 -4.16
N GLY A 106 -1.84 -12.22 -3.87
CA GLY A 106 -3.15 -11.88 -3.35
C GLY A 106 -4.16 -11.48 -4.42
N SER A 107 -5.35 -11.10 -3.98
CA SER A 107 -6.43 -10.58 -4.82
C SER A 107 -7.02 -9.31 -4.22
N THR A 108 -7.49 -8.39 -5.06
CA THR A 108 -8.32 -7.26 -4.61
C THR A 108 -9.80 -7.53 -4.93
N GLY A 109 -10.69 -7.08 -4.05
CA GLY A 109 -12.13 -7.19 -4.29
C GLY A 109 -12.56 -6.35 -5.50
N PHE A 110 -13.53 -6.87 -6.25
CA PHE A 110 -14.15 -6.20 -7.39
C PHE A 110 -15.66 -6.43 -7.39
N SER A 111 -16.40 -5.33 -7.49
CA SER A 111 -17.87 -5.33 -7.49
C SER A 111 -18.43 -5.77 -8.85
N LEU A 112 -19.37 -6.70 -8.83
CA LEU A 112 -20.28 -6.98 -9.93
C LEU A 112 -21.64 -6.35 -9.60
N LEU A 113 -22.03 -5.34 -10.38
CA LEU A 113 -23.26 -4.59 -10.21
C LEU A 113 -24.42 -5.36 -10.83
N GLY A 114 -25.37 -5.78 -10.00
CA GLY A 114 -26.68 -6.23 -10.43
C GLY A 114 -27.52 -5.06 -10.89
N LEU A 115 -27.84 -4.99 -12.19
CA LEU A 115 -28.67 -3.95 -12.79
C LEU A 115 -29.89 -4.55 -13.48
N ALA A 116 -31.00 -3.82 -13.45
CA ALA A 116 -32.17 -4.18 -14.24
C ALA A 116 -31.90 -3.94 -15.73
N GLU A 117 -32.52 -4.74 -16.60
CA GLU A 117 -32.33 -4.65 -18.07
C GLU A 117 -32.54 -3.22 -18.61
N GLU A 118 -33.52 -2.49 -18.05
CA GLU A 118 -33.87 -1.13 -18.45
C GLU A 118 -32.85 -0.05 -18.05
N ASP A 119 -32.06 -0.29 -16.99
CA ASP A 119 -31.07 0.67 -16.48
C ASP A 119 -29.66 0.42 -17.02
N MET A 120 -29.38 -0.77 -17.57
CA MET A 120 -28.06 -1.11 -18.12
C MET A 120 -27.59 -0.11 -19.19
N PRO A 121 -28.39 0.25 -20.23
CA PRO A 121 -27.92 1.16 -21.27
C PRO A 121 -27.51 2.53 -20.72
N TYR A 122 -28.26 3.06 -19.76
CA TYR A 122 -27.98 4.35 -19.14
C TYR A 122 -26.67 4.35 -18.35
N ILE A 123 -26.43 3.29 -17.55
CA ILE A 123 -25.17 3.15 -16.82
C ILE A 123 -23.98 2.95 -17.77
N LEU A 124 -24.15 2.15 -18.81
CA LEU A 124 -23.11 1.95 -19.83
C LEU A 124 -22.73 3.26 -20.50
N GLU A 125 -23.71 4.04 -20.97
CA GLU A 125 -23.48 5.36 -21.58
C GLU A 125 -22.73 6.30 -20.63
N ARG A 126 -23.19 6.40 -19.37
CA ARG A 126 -22.58 7.30 -18.38
C ARG A 126 -21.14 6.91 -18.03
N CYS A 127 -20.83 5.62 -18.07
CA CYS A 127 -19.49 5.10 -17.87
C CYS A 127 -18.60 5.13 -19.13
N GLY A 128 -19.11 5.61 -20.27
CA GLY A 128 -18.40 5.53 -21.54
C GLY A 128 -18.16 4.10 -22.01
N ALA A 129 -19.01 3.17 -21.56
CA ALA A 129 -18.88 1.74 -21.83
C ALA A 129 -19.64 1.36 -23.09
N THR A 130 -18.95 0.66 -24.00
CA THR A 130 -19.51 0.12 -25.24
C THR A 130 -19.27 -1.37 -25.31
N LEU A 131 -20.20 -2.10 -25.95
CA LEU A 131 -20.08 -3.54 -26.12
C LEU A 131 -19.05 -3.84 -27.22
N LYS A 132 -17.94 -4.48 -26.83
CA LYS A 132 -16.86 -4.86 -27.74
C LYS A 132 -17.10 -6.23 -28.36
N GLU A 133 -17.60 -7.18 -27.57
CA GLU A 133 -17.86 -8.57 -27.97
C GLU A 133 -19.04 -9.12 -27.18
N GLY A 134 -19.82 -10.01 -27.79
CA GLY A 134 -20.93 -10.71 -27.13
C GLY A 134 -22.25 -9.93 -27.17
N GLN A 135 -23.03 -10.02 -26.09
CA GLN A 135 -24.36 -9.41 -25.96
C GLN A 135 -24.63 -8.96 -24.51
N LEU A 136 -25.62 -8.09 -24.32
CA LEU A 136 -26.13 -7.75 -23.00
C LEU A 136 -26.83 -8.97 -22.37
N PRO A 137 -26.74 -9.15 -21.03
CA PRO A 137 -27.43 -10.22 -20.34
C PRO A 137 -28.94 -9.97 -20.37
N GLY A 138 -29.70 -11.00 -20.70
CA GLY A 138 -31.16 -10.93 -20.65
C GLY A 138 -31.68 -10.95 -19.20
N PRO A 139 -32.95 -10.60 -18.99
CA PRO A 139 -33.54 -10.58 -17.66
C PRO A 139 -33.58 -12.01 -17.09
N ARG A 140 -33.22 -12.16 -15.81
CA ARG A 140 -33.16 -13.44 -15.09
C ARG A 140 -32.17 -14.46 -15.68
N THR A 141 -31.24 -14.03 -16.51
CA THR A 141 -30.15 -14.88 -17.00
C THR A 141 -28.93 -14.77 -16.09
N ASN A 142 -28.13 -15.83 -16.02
CA ASN A 142 -26.85 -15.83 -15.30
C ASN A 142 -25.71 -15.14 -16.10
N GLY A 143 -26.06 -14.28 -17.06
CA GLY A 143 -25.11 -13.59 -17.90
C GLY A 143 -24.33 -12.50 -17.16
N LEU A 144 -23.04 -12.45 -17.40
CA LEU A 144 -22.07 -11.52 -16.85
C LEU A 144 -21.41 -10.69 -17.96
N LEU A 145 -21.43 -9.38 -17.79
CA LEU A 145 -20.61 -8.45 -18.57
C LEU A 145 -19.36 -8.08 -17.77
N LEU A 146 -18.22 -8.05 -18.44
CA LEU A 146 -16.97 -7.59 -17.86
C LEU A 146 -16.30 -6.56 -18.74
N SER A 147 -15.74 -5.53 -18.14
CA SER A 147 -14.81 -4.65 -18.84
C SER A 147 -13.59 -5.43 -19.32
N GLN A 148 -13.05 -5.06 -20.49
CA GLN A 148 -11.94 -5.75 -21.13
C GLN A 148 -10.73 -5.91 -20.20
N LYS A 149 -10.41 -4.88 -19.41
CA LYS A 149 -9.33 -4.94 -18.42
C LYS A 149 -9.58 -6.01 -17.35
N VAL A 150 -10.82 -6.20 -16.91
CA VAL A 150 -11.21 -7.21 -15.91
C VAL A 150 -11.20 -8.61 -16.52
N ALA A 151 -11.78 -8.78 -17.71
CA ALA A 151 -11.75 -10.04 -18.44
C ALA A 151 -10.31 -10.50 -18.72
N ALA A 152 -9.42 -9.58 -19.15
CA ALA A 152 -8.01 -9.88 -19.36
C ALA A 152 -7.27 -10.25 -18.05
N ASN A 153 -7.62 -9.60 -16.93
CA ASN A 153 -7.03 -9.91 -15.63
C ASN A 153 -7.36 -11.33 -15.14
N LEU A 154 -8.60 -11.77 -15.38
CA LEU A 154 -9.06 -13.12 -15.05
C LEU A 154 -8.76 -14.15 -16.15
N ASN A 155 -8.22 -13.71 -17.29
CA ASN A 155 -8.03 -14.52 -18.50
C ASN A 155 -9.34 -15.20 -18.98
N LEU A 156 -10.43 -14.43 -18.97
CA LEU A 156 -11.76 -14.87 -19.38
C LEU A 156 -12.13 -14.33 -20.77
N LYS A 157 -12.95 -15.10 -21.48
CA LYS A 157 -13.56 -14.79 -22.78
C LYS A 157 -15.07 -14.98 -22.73
N VAL A 158 -15.75 -14.50 -23.76
CA VAL A 158 -17.20 -14.78 -23.92
C VAL A 158 -17.42 -16.29 -24.00
N GLY A 159 -18.38 -16.79 -23.22
CA GLY A 159 -18.70 -18.22 -23.04
C GLY A 159 -18.03 -18.87 -21.82
N ASP A 160 -17.03 -18.23 -21.19
CA ASP A 160 -16.42 -18.78 -19.98
C ASP A 160 -17.35 -18.65 -18.77
N THR A 161 -17.22 -19.56 -17.81
CA THR A 161 -18.06 -19.59 -16.60
C THR A 161 -17.24 -19.29 -15.34
N LEU A 162 -17.81 -18.51 -14.43
CA LEU A 162 -17.29 -18.25 -13.09
C LEU A 162 -18.13 -19.02 -12.07
N HIS A 163 -17.46 -19.71 -11.15
CA HIS A 163 -18.11 -20.40 -10.03
C HIS A 163 -17.10 -20.65 -8.91
N ASN A 164 -17.58 -20.71 -7.66
CA ASN A 164 -16.72 -20.98 -6.50
C ASN A 164 -15.94 -22.31 -6.62
N SER A 165 -16.48 -23.31 -7.29
CA SER A 165 -15.83 -24.62 -7.49
C SER A 165 -14.66 -24.58 -8.46
N ILE A 166 -14.61 -23.55 -9.33
CA ILE A 166 -13.52 -23.35 -10.30
C ILE A 166 -12.33 -22.70 -9.60
N ASN A 167 -12.60 -21.65 -8.82
CA ASN A 167 -11.59 -20.97 -8.03
C ASN A 167 -12.23 -20.36 -6.78
N SER A 168 -12.12 -21.05 -5.65
CA SER A 168 -12.74 -20.61 -4.39
C SER A 168 -12.10 -19.37 -3.80
N GLN A 169 -10.84 -19.07 -4.16
CA GLN A 169 -10.14 -17.88 -3.70
C GLN A 169 -10.66 -16.61 -4.40
N LEU A 170 -10.89 -16.68 -5.71
CA LEU A 170 -11.37 -15.53 -6.49
C LEU A 170 -12.90 -15.46 -6.57
N TYR A 171 -13.59 -16.60 -6.62
CA TYR A 171 -15.03 -16.68 -6.88
C TYR A 171 -15.81 -17.17 -5.66
N GLY A 172 -15.28 -17.00 -4.45
CA GLY A 172 -15.89 -17.49 -3.22
C GLY A 172 -17.35 -17.05 -3.02
N ASN A 173 -17.75 -15.87 -3.50
CA ASN A 173 -19.13 -15.37 -3.41
C ASN A 173 -20.02 -15.75 -4.60
N ILE A 174 -19.50 -16.50 -5.57
CA ILE A 174 -20.25 -16.94 -6.76
C ILE A 174 -20.86 -18.30 -6.47
N ALA A 175 -22.01 -18.27 -5.78
CA ALA A 175 -22.77 -19.45 -5.35
C ALA A 175 -23.50 -20.17 -6.50
N ALA A 176 -23.84 -19.46 -7.58
CA ALA A 176 -24.38 -20.06 -8.80
C ALA A 176 -23.51 -19.67 -10.00
N PRO A 177 -23.32 -20.55 -11.00
CA PRO A 177 -22.44 -20.28 -12.12
C PRO A 177 -22.89 -19.05 -12.92
N LEU A 178 -21.97 -18.11 -13.16
CA LEU A 178 -22.18 -16.95 -14.02
C LEU A 178 -21.43 -17.15 -15.34
N GLU A 179 -22.08 -16.91 -16.46
CA GLU A 179 -21.48 -17.04 -17.80
C GLU A 179 -21.10 -15.67 -18.35
N VAL A 180 -19.88 -15.50 -18.83
CA VAL A 180 -19.44 -14.27 -19.50
C VAL A 180 -20.14 -14.17 -20.85
N VAL A 181 -21.16 -13.32 -20.96
CA VAL A 181 -21.93 -13.14 -22.21
C VAL A 181 -21.47 -11.96 -23.04
N GLY A 182 -20.66 -11.06 -22.46
CA GLY A 182 -20.13 -9.91 -23.19
C GLY A 182 -18.94 -9.23 -22.52
N ILE A 183 -18.12 -8.60 -23.35
CA ILE A 183 -16.94 -7.82 -22.95
C ILE A 183 -17.15 -6.36 -23.34
N LEU A 184 -16.92 -5.47 -22.39
CA LEU A 184 -17.10 -4.02 -22.53
C LEU A 184 -15.76 -3.31 -22.75
N GLU A 185 -15.72 -2.34 -23.65
CA GLU A 185 -14.69 -1.31 -23.69
C GLU A 185 -15.20 -0.09 -22.93
N SER A 186 -14.52 0.32 -21.85
CA SER A 186 -15.04 1.28 -20.87
C SER A 186 -13.91 2.12 -20.25
N ASP A 187 -14.24 3.37 -19.87
CA ASP A 187 -13.33 4.28 -19.16
C ASP A 187 -12.98 3.75 -17.76
N VAL A 188 -13.94 3.09 -17.11
CA VAL A 188 -13.84 2.54 -15.74
C VAL A 188 -14.02 1.03 -15.75
N ARG A 189 -13.48 0.34 -14.74
CA ARG A 189 -13.71 -1.10 -14.57
C ARG A 189 -15.14 -1.33 -14.11
N LEU A 190 -15.90 -2.09 -14.90
CA LEU A 190 -17.28 -2.49 -14.63
C LEU A 190 -17.43 -4.01 -14.78
N GLY A 191 -18.20 -4.59 -13.86
CA GLY A 191 -18.82 -5.90 -14.01
C GLY A 191 -20.31 -5.74 -13.80
N ILE A 192 -21.13 -6.28 -14.70
CA ILE A 192 -22.59 -6.15 -14.63
C ILE A 192 -23.24 -7.53 -14.74
N VAL A 193 -24.22 -7.78 -13.88
CA VAL A 193 -25.06 -9.00 -13.89
C VAL A 193 -26.53 -8.59 -13.87
N SER A 194 -27.43 -9.51 -14.25
CA SER A 194 -28.88 -9.24 -14.17
C SER A 194 -29.32 -9.13 -12.71
N LEU A 195 -29.90 -7.97 -12.34
CA LEU A 195 -30.51 -7.78 -11.03
C LEU A 195 -31.65 -8.77 -10.81
N GLU A 196 -32.44 -9.04 -11.85
CA GLU A 196 -33.56 -9.97 -11.81
C GLU A 196 -33.09 -11.41 -11.55
N PHE A 197 -31.90 -11.79 -12.03
CA PHE A 197 -31.29 -13.06 -11.67
C PHE A 197 -30.92 -13.09 -10.19
N LEU A 198 -30.20 -12.07 -9.70
CA LEU A 198 -29.80 -12.00 -8.29
C LEU A 198 -30.99 -11.98 -7.33
N SER A 199 -32.00 -11.15 -7.60
CA SER A 199 -33.17 -11.00 -6.74
C SER A 199 -34.06 -12.25 -6.68
N ASN A 200 -34.07 -13.07 -7.73
CA ASN A 200 -34.88 -14.29 -7.78
C ASN A 200 -34.12 -15.56 -7.38
N HIS A 201 -32.79 -15.51 -7.28
CA HIS A 201 -31.99 -16.68 -6.94
C HIS A 201 -31.91 -16.89 -5.42
N GLU A 202 -32.08 -18.14 -4.98
CA GLU A 202 -32.15 -18.48 -3.54
C GLU A 202 -30.95 -17.99 -2.74
N PHE A 203 -29.74 -18.19 -3.27
CA PHE A 203 -28.48 -17.72 -2.69
C PHE A 203 -28.22 -16.21 -2.80
N TYR A 204 -28.79 -15.51 -3.80
CA TYR A 204 -28.46 -14.10 -4.08
C TYR A 204 -29.50 -13.09 -3.58
N ARG A 205 -30.75 -13.52 -3.32
CA ARG A 205 -31.82 -12.63 -2.82
C ARG A 205 -31.53 -11.96 -1.48
N ARG A 206 -30.53 -12.47 -0.74
CA ARG A 206 -30.08 -11.94 0.57
C ARG A 206 -28.89 -10.96 0.45
N PHE A 207 -28.42 -10.62 -0.75
CA PHE A 207 -27.44 -9.54 -0.89
C PHE A 207 -28.12 -8.18 -0.76
N SER A 208 -27.40 -7.20 -0.18
CA SER A 208 -27.89 -5.85 0.04
C SER A 208 -28.50 -5.24 -1.22
N ALA A 209 -29.79 -4.88 -1.11
CA ALA A 209 -30.36 -3.89 -2.00
C ALA A 209 -29.57 -2.60 -1.79
N GLN A 210 -28.99 -2.06 -2.85
CA GLN A 210 -28.24 -0.82 -2.85
C GLN A 210 -28.82 0.10 -3.92
N PHE A 211 -28.45 1.37 -3.86
CA PHE A 211 -28.93 2.36 -4.81
C PHE A 211 -27.76 3.09 -5.43
N LEU A 212 -27.72 3.13 -6.76
CA LEU A 212 -26.82 4.01 -7.49
C LEU A 212 -27.47 5.39 -7.55
N VAL A 213 -26.80 6.37 -6.97
CA VAL A 213 -27.25 7.76 -6.95
C VAL A 213 -26.47 8.54 -7.98
N VAL A 214 -27.21 9.08 -8.93
CA VAL A 214 -26.66 9.70 -10.13
C VAL A 214 -26.92 11.19 -10.05
N ALA A 215 -25.86 11.99 -9.97
CA ALA A 215 -25.95 13.45 -9.91
C ALA A 215 -26.33 14.07 -11.27
N GLN A 216 -26.96 15.24 -11.21
CA GLN A 216 -27.03 16.14 -12.37
C GLN A 216 -25.63 16.53 -12.83
N GLU A 217 -25.51 16.92 -14.09
CA GLU A 217 -24.23 17.29 -14.70
C GLU A 217 -23.58 18.45 -13.92
N ASN A 218 -22.31 18.29 -13.53
CA ASN A 218 -21.54 19.24 -12.73
C ASN A 218 -22.07 19.47 -11.29
N ARG A 219 -22.94 18.59 -10.77
CA ARG A 219 -23.45 18.63 -9.39
C ARG A 219 -22.98 17.44 -8.56
N GLU A 220 -21.97 16.70 -9.03
CA GLU A 220 -21.42 15.51 -8.37
C GLU A 220 -20.94 15.80 -6.95
N ALA A 221 -20.21 16.90 -6.75
CA ALA A 221 -19.71 17.30 -5.43
C ALA A 221 -20.85 17.66 -4.46
N ALA A 222 -21.92 18.30 -4.94
CA ALA A 222 -23.07 18.65 -4.10
C ALA A 222 -23.85 17.40 -3.65
N VAL A 223 -23.99 16.41 -4.55
CA VAL A 223 -24.59 15.11 -4.20
C VAL A 223 -23.68 14.32 -3.26
N ASP A 224 -22.36 14.34 -3.45
CA ASP A 224 -21.40 13.72 -2.54
C ASP A 224 -21.55 14.29 -1.11
N ASP A 225 -21.51 15.62 -0.97
CA ASP A 225 -21.69 16.32 0.30
C ASP A 225 -23.06 16.01 0.94
N PHE A 226 -24.14 16.03 0.15
CA PHE A 226 -25.48 15.68 0.63
C PHE A 226 -25.54 14.24 1.16
N LEU A 227 -25.06 13.27 0.39
CA LEU A 227 -25.10 11.88 0.79
C LEU A 227 -24.26 11.62 2.05
N ARG A 228 -23.10 12.26 2.17
CA ARG A 228 -22.22 12.09 3.33
C ARG A 228 -22.72 12.79 4.60
N ASN A 229 -23.36 13.95 4.48
CA ASN A 229 -23.74 14.74 5.64
C ASN A 229 -25.18 14.47 6.10
N GLU A 230 -26.08 14.09 5.18
CA GLU A 230 -27.51 13.93 5.49
C GLU A 230 -27.99 12.48 5.41
N ILE A 231 -27.42 11.65 4.54
CA ILE A 231 -27.86 10.25 4.33
C ILE A 231 -27.00 9.25 5.11
N GLN A 232 -25.69 9.47 5.18
CA GLN A 232 -24.80 8.60 5.93
C GLN A 232 -25.21 8.56 7.40
N SER A 233 -25.50 7.36 7.88
CA SER A 233 -25.94 7.11 9.26
C SER A 233 -25.49 5.73 9.69
N ASN A 234 -25.74 5.34 10.94
CA ASN A 234 -25.46 3.98 11.40
C ASN A 234 -26.15 2.94 10.52
N GLN A 235 -27.34 3.25 10.00
CA GLN A 235 -28.17 2.34 9.21
C GLN A 235 -27.96 2.48 7.70
N THR A 236 -27.06 3.35 7.24
CA THR A 236 -26.85 3.60 5.81
C THR A 236 -25.39 3.96 5.54
N ASP A 237 -24.70 3.07 4.84
CA ASP A 237 -23.37 3.34 4.30
C ASP A 237 -23.48 4.05 2.95
N VAL A 238 -22.54 4.95 2.71
CA VAL A 238 -22.43 5.72 1.48
C VAL A 238 -21.01 5.58 0.95
N GLN A 239 -20.90 5.24 -0.33
CA GLN A 239 -19.66 5.20 -1.08
C GLN A 239 -19.70 6.30 -2.14
N THR A 240 -18.78 7.24 -2.02
CA THR A 240 -18.65 8.39 -2.91
C THR A 240 -17.23 8.54 -3.40
N LEU A 241 -17.03 9.35 -4.45
CA LEU A 241 -15.69 9.63 -4.97
C LEU A 241 -14.82 10.35 -3.92
N GLN A 242 -15.40 11.26 -3.14
CA GLN A 242 -14.63 11.96 -2.11
C GLN A 242 -14.19 11.03 -0.98
N LYS A 243 -15.07 10.12 -0.52
CA LYS A 243 -14.70 9.09 0.46
C LYS A 243 -13.59 8.18 -0.07
N LEU A 244 -13.67 7.78 -1.34
CA LEU A 244 -12.59 7.04 -2.00
C LEU A 244 -11.28 7.85 -1.97
N ASN A 245 -11.30 9.12 -2.39
CA ASN A 245 -10.11 9.97 -2.38
C ASN A 245 -9.50 10.16 -0.98
N GLU A 246 -10.32 10.24 0.06
CA GLU A 246 -9.88 10.31 1.47
C GLU A 246 -9.19 9.01 1.92
N ILE A 247 -9.78 7.86 1.58
CA ILE A 247 -9.17 6.54 1.83
C ILE A 247 -7.83 6.46 1.09
N MET A 248 -7.80 6.82 -0.19
CA MET A 248 -6.56 6.83 -0.97
C MET A 248 -5.52 7.77 -0.35
N ALA A 249 -5.91 8.99 0.07
CA ALA A 249 -5.03 9.95 0.72
C ALA A 249 -4.39 9.40 2.01
N ASN A 250 -5.15 8.64 2.79
CA ASN A 250 -4.63 7.97 3.97
C ASN A 250 -3.66 6.85 3.58
N GLU A 251 -3.99 6.02 2.58
CA GLU A 251 -3.07 4.99 2.05
C GLU A 251 -1.77 5.59 1.49
N TYR A 252 -1.85 6.75 0.80
CA TYR A 252 -0.69 7.51 0.35
C TYR A 252 0.21 7.90 1.53
N LEU A 253 -0.39 8.43 2.61
CA LEU A 253 0.34 8.87 3.79
C LEU A 253 1.00 7.69 4.49
N GLN A 254 0.30 6.56 4.62
CA GLN A 254 0.83 5.32 5.19
C GLN A 254 2.02 4.78 4.39
N ALA A 255 1.87 4.66 3.07
CA ALA A 255 2.96 4.23 2.19
C ALA A 255 4.16 5.20 2.25
N PHE A 256 3.91 6.51 2.36
CA PHE A 256 4.98 7.50 2.49
C PHE A 256 5.73 7.39 3.83
N VAL A 257 5.02 7.22 4.95
CA VAL A 257 5.64 7.03 6.28
C VAL A 257 6.55 5.80 6.30
N LEU A 258 6.16 4.74 5.58
CA LEU A 258 6.93 3.51 5.41
C LEU A 258 8.18 3.68 4.53
N LEU A 259 8.01 4.32 3.36
CA LEU A 259 9.05 4.39 2.35
C LEU A 259 10.04 5.54 2.59
N ALA A 260 9.63 6.64 3.23
CA ALA A 260 10.47 7.82 3.44
C ALA A 260 11.74 7.54 4.27
N PRO A 261 11.71 6.77 5.38
CA PRO A 261 12.92 6.39 6.11
C PRO A 261 13.90 5.59 5.25
N ILE A 262 13.40 4.64 4.45
CA ILE A 262 14.22 3.83 3.53
C ILE A 262 14.87 4.74 2.48
N ALA A 263 14.06 5.60 1.84
CA ALA A 263 14.54 6.57 0.86
C ALA A 263 15.61 7.52 1.44
N ALA A 264 15.43 7.96 2.68
CA ALA A 264 16.39 8.80 3.39
C ALA A 264 17.71 8.05 3.66
N ILE A 265 17.65 6.82 4.17
CA ILE A 265 18.85 5.98 4.41
C ILE A 265 19.61 5.76 3.11
N VAL A 266 18.92 5.39 2.03
CA VAL A 266 19.52 5.22 0.69
C VAL A 266 20.17 6.53 0.23
N THR A 267 19.47 7.65 0.32
CA THR A 267 19.99 8.96 -0.08
C THR A 267 21.25 9.35 0.71
N ILE A 268 21.26 9.13 2.03
CA ILE A 268 22.42 9.39 2.90
C ILE A 268 23.58 8.47 2.54
N ALA A 269 23.32 7.17 2.38
CA ALA A 269 24.35 6.20 2.01
C ALA A 269 25.05 6.60 0.70
N PHE A 270 24.27 6.99 -0.31
CA PHE A 270 24.80 7.47 -1.58
C PHE A 270 25.54 8.79 -1.45
N ALA A 271 25.05 9.72 -0.62
CA ALA A 271 25.77 10.95 -0.33
C ALA A 271 27.18 10.68 0.22
N LEU A 272 27.33 9.69 1.13
CA LEU A 272 28.64 9.29 1.65
C LEU A 272 29.56 8.74 0.55
N VAL A 273 29.04 7.89 -0.34
CA VAL A 273 29.82 7.37 -1.48
C VAL A 273 30.30 8.53 -2.36
N ILE A 274 29.41 9.45 -2.69
CA ILE A 274 29.71 10.62 -3.52
C ILE A 274 30.75 11.52 -2.86
N VAL A 275 30.68 11.74 -1.55
CA VAL A 275 31.71 12.49 -0.80
C VAL A 275 33.08 11.83 -0.96
N VAL A 276 33.16 10.50 -0.89
CA VAL A 276 34.43 9.78 -1.10
C VAL A 276 34.94 9.98 -2.52
N VAL A 277 34.07 9.82 -3.53
CA VAL A 277 34.42 9.98 -4.95
C VAL A 277 34.88 11.42 -5.24
N ASN A 278 34.12 12.43 -4.81
CA ASN A 278 34.43 13.84 -5.01
C ASN A 278 35.72 14.24 -4.29
N ARG A 279 35.93 13.76 -3.05
CA ARG A 279 37.18 14.01 -2.32
C ARG A 279 38.40 13.43 -3.04
N ILE A 280 38.28 12.24 -3.62
CA ILE A 280 39.35 11.65 -4.45
C ILE A 280 39.57 12.52 -5.69
N ALA A 281 38.51 12.92 -6.38
CA ALA A 281 38.58 13.73 -7.58
C ALA A 281 39.24 15.09 -7.32
N TYR A 282 38.88 15.78 -6.24
CA TYR A 282 39.44 17.10 -5.90
C TYR A 282 40.87 17.02 -5.37
N SER A 283 41.23 15.99 -4.61
CA SER A 283 42.60 15.84 -4.10
C SER A 283 43.65 15.81 -5.21
N ARG A 284 43.26 15.33 -6.41
CA ARG A 284 44.12 15.30 -7.60
C ARG A 284 44.23 16.65 -8.31
N ARG A 285 43.38 17.62 -7.99
CA ARG A 285 43.28 18.95 -8.63
C ARG A 285 43.73 20.10 -7.72
N LEU A 286 44.16 19.80 -6.49
CA LEU A 286 44.59 20.82 -5.52
C LEU A 286 45.73 21.69 -6.04
N SER A 287 46.64 21.14 -6.84
CA SER A 287 47.72 21.89 -7.50
C SER A 287 47.19 22.88 -8.54
N GLU A 288 46.23 22.47 -9.38
CA GLU A 288 45.57 23.35 -10.36
C GLU A 288 44.87 24.53 -9.66
N PHE A 289 44.23 24.25 -8.52
CA PHE A 289 43.54 25.27 -7.71
C PHE A 289 44.51 26.20 -7.00
N GLY A 290 45.66 25.71 -6.54
CA GLY A 290 46.73 26.54 -5.97
C GLY A 290 47.27 27.55 -6.98
N ILE A 291 47.51 27.12 -8.23
CA ILE A 291 47.96 27.98 -9.32
C ILE A 291 46.86 28.99 -9.70
N SER A 292 45.62 28.54 -9.83
CA SER A 292 44.47 29.41 -10.15
C SER A 292 44.27 30.52 -9.10
N HIS A 293 44.46 30.17 -7.82
CA HIS A 293 44.38 31.13 -6.73
C HIS A 293 45.58 32.10 -6.71
N ALA A 294 46.78 31.61 -7.04
CA ALA A 294 47.97 32.45 -7.19
C ALA A 294 47.86 33.47 -8.34
N ILE A 295 47.08 33.15 -9.38
CA ILE A 295 46.77 34.06 -10.50
C ILE A 295 45.67 35.09 -10.13
N GLY A 296 45.10 35.02 -8.92
CA GLY A 296 44.18 36.03 -8.38
C GLY A 296 42.70 35.63 -8.35
N LEU A 297 42.34 34.40 -8.71
CA LEU A 297 40.94 33.94 -8.59
C LEU A 297 40.55 33.75 -7.13
N SER A 298 39.39 34.28 -6.73
CA SER A 298 38.90 34.16 -5.36
C SER A 298 38.49 32.73 -5.00
N LYS A 299 38.68 32.32 -3.74
CA LYS A 299 38.26 31.00 -3.24
C LYS A 299 36.76 30.77 -3.46
N THR A 300 35.94 31.81 -3.32
CA THR A 300 34.49 31.77 -3.53
C THR A 300 34.11 31.50 -4.98
N TRP A 301 34.82 32.10 -5.94
CA TRP A 301 34.62 31.82 -7.35
C TRP A 301 34.88 30.35 -7.66
N LEU A 302 35.98 29.81 -7.12
CA LEU A 302 36.35 28.41 -7.32
C LEU A 302 35.36 27.43 -6.68
N ILE A 303 34.84 27.75 -5.48
CA ILE A 303 33.79 26.97 -4.83
C ILE A 303 32.53 26.95 -5.69
N ARG A 304 31.98 28.11 -6.07
CA ARG A 304 30.76 28.22 -6.89
C ARG A 304 30.90 27.45 -8.20
N ARG A 305 32.06 27.55 -8.81
CA ARG A 305 32.39 26.91 -10.07
C ARG A 305 32.35 25.38 -9.97
N LEU A 306 33.01 24.82 -8.96
CA LEU A 306 33.05 23.37 -8.70
C LEU A 306 31.67 22.82 -8.31
N THR A 307 30.89 23.59 -7.57
CA THR A 307 29.52 23.20 -7.21
C THR A 307 28.59 23.20 -8.42
N LEU A 308 28.71 24.17 -9.34
CA LEU A 308 27.94 24.17 -10.59
C LEU A 308 28.29 22.98 -11.49
N GLU A 309 29.57 22.61 -11.58
CA GLU A 309 30.00 21.41 -12.31
C GLU A 309 29.36 20.14 -11.75
N THR A 310 29.26 20.04 -10.43
CA THR A 310 28.67 18.87 -9.77
C THR A 310 27.14 18.90 -9.84
N ALA A 311 26.53 20.07 -9.75
CA ALA A 311 25.10 20.25 -9.95
C ALA A 311 24.66 19.83 -11.35
N ALA A 312 25.39 20.23 -12.39
CA ALA A 312 25.09 19.82 -13.75
C ALA A 312 25.12 18.28 -13.93
N LEU A 313 26.11 17.60 -13.35
CA LEU A 313 26.16 16.13 -13.37
C LEU A 313 25.07 15.48 -12.52
N ALA A 314 24.75 16.06 -11.36
CA ALA A 314 23.72 15.53 -10.48
C ALA A 314 22.34 15.63 -11.14
N SER A 315 22.02 16.78 -11.74
CA SER A 315 20.80 16.98 -12.52
C SER A 315 20.75 16.06 -13.73
N LEU A 316 21.87 15.90 -14.46
CA LEU A 316 21.90 15.00 -15.62
C LEU A 316 21.73 13.53 -15.21
N GLY A 317 22.44 13.08 -14.16
CA GLY A 317 22.30 11.71 -13.64
C GLY A 317 20.90 11.42 -13.11
N TRP A 318 20.27 12.40 -12.47
CA TRP A 318 18.88 12.31 -12.03
C TRP A 318 17.91 12.22 -13.22
N ALA A 319 18.07 13.10 -14.22
CA ALA A 319 17.24 13.08 -15.43
C ALA A 319 17.42 11.77 -16.22
N THR A 320 18.66 11.28 -16.39
CA THR A 320 18.90 9.99 -17.04
C THR A 320 18.34 8.83 -16.24
N GLY A 321 18.41 8.91 -14.91
CA GLY A 321 17.81 7.91 -14.03
C GLY A 321 16.30 7.82 -14.21
N ILE A 322 15.59 8.95 -14.21
CA ILE A 322 14.15 9.01 -14.49
C ILE A 322 13.84 8.46 -15.88
N GLY A 323 14.57 8.90 -16.91
CA GLY A 323 14.34 8.43 -18.29
C GLY A 323 14.53 6.92 -18.44
N LEU A 324 15.53 6.34 -17.76
CA LEU A 324 15.74 4.89 -17.73
C LEU A 324 14.65 4.17 -16.93
N SER A 325 14.15 4.76 -15.83
CA SER A 325 13.00 4.21 -15.11
C SER A 325 11.76 4.15 -15.98
N TRP A 326 11.48 5.19 -16.78
CA TRP A 326 10.36 5.18 -17.72
C TRP A 326 10.50 4.08 -18.78
N LEU A 327 11.72 3.82 -19.26
CA LEU A 327 11.98 2.71 -20.17
C LEU A 327 11.64 1.37 -19.49
N VAL A 328 12.15 1.15 -18.28
CA VAL A 328 11.87 -0.09 -17.51
C VAL A 328 10.38 -0.26 -17.23
N LEU A 329 9.70 0.78 -16.76
CA LEU A 329 8.25 0.75 -16.51
C LEU A 329 7.45 0.56 -17.81
N GLY A 330 7.88 1.15 -18.93
CA GLY A 330 7.26 0.91 -20.23
C GLY A 330 7.37 -0.54 -20.67
N LEU A 331 8.53 -1.18 -20.46
CA LEU A 331 8.72 -2.61 -20.71
C LEU A 331 7.84 -3.47 -19.80
N LEU A 332 7.76 -3.15 -18.50
CA LEU A 332 6.91 -3.87 -17.55
C LEU A 332 5.42 -3.68 -17.87
N LYS A 333 5.03 -2.48 -18.32
CA LYS A 333 3.66 -2.17 -18.76
C LYS A 333 3.25 -3.11 -19.88
N GLY A 334 4.05 -3.21 -20.94
CA GLY A 334 3.75 -4.04 -22.10
C GLY A 334 3.83 -5.54 -21.85
N THR A 335 4.78 -6.00 -21.02
CA THR A 335 5.04 -7.43 -20.85
C THR A 335 4.29 -8.09 -19.70
N LEU A 336 4.08 -7.39 -18.58
CA LEU A 336 3.49 -7.98 -17.36
C LEU A 336 2.13 -7.39 -16.99
N PHE A 337 1.98 -6.07 -17.02
CA PHE A 337 0.76 -5.41 -16.50
C PHE A 337 -0.38 -5.45 -17.51
N ALA A 338 -0.14 -5.06 -18.77
CA ALA A 338 -1.17 -5.03 -19.81
C ALA A 338 -1.74 -6.42 -20.10
N ALA A 339 -0.87 -7.45 -20.14
CA ALA A 339 -1.28 -8.85 -20.31
C ALA A 339 -2.19 -9.35 -19.17
N ARG A 340 -2.09 -8.74 -17.98
CA ARG A 340 -2.91 -9.06 -16.81
C ARG A 340 -3.99 -8.02 -16.54
N GLY A 341 -4.34 -7.17 -17.52
CA GLY A 341 -5.42 -6.20 -17.38
C GLY A 341 -5.18 -5.08 -16.35
N HIS A 342 -3.94 -4.90 -15.89
CA HIS A 342 -3.57 -3.83 -14.96
C HIS A 342 -2.99 -2.64 -15.71
N ASP A 343 -3.32 -1.43 -15.24
CA ASP A 343 -2.67 -0.22 -15.74
C ASP A 343 -1.39 0.04 -14.96
N LEU A 344 -0.38 0.54 -15.66
CA LEU A 344 0.87 0.99 -15.05
C LEU A 344 1.15 2.39 -15.57
N SER A 345 1.14 3.34 -14.64
CA SER A 345 1.51 4.73 -14.92
C SER A 345 3.03 4.82 -15.06
N VAL A 346 3.51 4.90 -16.31
CA VAL A 346 4.94 5.02 -16.61
C VAL A 346 5.49 6.35 -16.09
N ILE A 347 4.71 7.42 -16.23
CA ILE A 347 5.07 8.78 -15.82
C ILE A 347 4.19 9.15 -14.63
N ALA A 348 4.78 9.17 -13.44
CA ALA A 348 4.13 9.61 -12.20
C ALA A 348 4.94 10.72 -11.53
N TRP A 349 4.24 11.69 -10.93
CA TRP A 349 4.84 12.84 -10.25
C TRP A 349 5.46 12.48 -8.89
N THR A 350 4.78 11.62 -8.12
CA THR A 350 5.23 11.19 -6.79
C THR A 350 6.68 10.66 -6.77
N PRO A 351 7.07 9.66 -7.59
CA PRO A 351 8.45 9.16 -7.58
C PRO A 351 9.47 10.20 -8.06
N ILE A 352 9.08 11.17 -8.91
CA ILE A 352 9.95 12.28 -9.32
C ILE A 352 10.28 13.14 -8.10
N VAL A 353 9.25 13.56 -7.35
CA VAL A 353 9.40 14.41 -6.16
C VAL A 353 10.23 13.72 -5.09
N VAL A 354 9.97 12.43 -4.83
CA VAL A 354 10.74 11.62 -3.86
C VAL A 354 12.21 11.46 -4.26
N ALA A 355 12.54 11.58 -5.55
CA ALA A 355 13.92 11.50 -6.04
C ALA A 355 14.68 12.84 -6.00
N ILE A 356 14.02 14.00 -5.84
CA ILE A 356 14.66 15.33 -5.76
C ILE A 356 15.71 15.47 -4.63
N PRO A 357 15.53 14.86 -3.44
CA PRO A 357 16.54 14.83 -2.39
C PRO A 357 17.91 14.29 -2.85
N ILE A 358 17.96 13.43 -3.88
CA ILE A 358 19.21 12.88 -4.38
C ILE A 358 20.12 14.00 -4.93
N PRO A 359 19.80 14.71 -6.03
CA PRO A 359 20.68 15.73 -6.59
C PRO A 359 20.94 16.89 -5.63
N THR A 360 19.95 17.28 -4.83
CA THR A 360 20.11 18.36 -3.82
C THR A 360 21.13 17.98 -2.75
N THR A 361 21.07 16.75 -2.24
CA THR A 361 22.04 16.21 -1.28
C THR A 361 23.44 16.15 -1.89
N VAL A 362 23.57 15.66 -3.12
CA VAL A 362 24.86 15.62 -3.86
C VAL A 362 25.50 17.01 -3.91
N VAL A 363 24.73 18.03 -4.30
CA VAL A 363 25.22 19.40 -4.44
C VAL A 363 25.58 20.00 -3.08
N GLY A 364 24.73 19.83 -2.07
CA GLY A 364 24.96 20.34 -0.71
C GLY A 364 26.22 19.77 -0.06
N PHE A 365 26.40 18.44 -0.11
CA PHE A 365 27.60 17.79 0.42
C PHE A 365 28.87 18.19 -0.33
N THR A 366 28.75 18.37 -1.65
CA THR A 366 29.87 18.83 -2.46
C THR A 366 30.29 20.25 -2.07
N LEU A 367 29.34 21.17 -1.92
CA LEU A 367 29.60 22.53 -1.44
C LEU A 367 30.34 22.52 -0.10
N ILE A 368 29.86 21.72 0.88
CA ILE A 368 30.48 21.61 2.21
C ILE A 368 31.91 21.06 2.10
N SER A 369 32.10 19.99 1.32
CA SER A 369 33.39 19.32 1.13
C SER A 369 34.43 20.23 0.46
N VAL A 370 34.03 20.93 -0.61
CA VAL A 370 34.87 21.86 -1.37
C VAL A 370 35.23 23.06 -0.49
N LYS A 371 34.25 23.68 0.18
CA LYS A 371 34.47 24.81 1.11
C LYS A 371 35.48 24.46 2.20
N ARG A 372 35.32 23.31 2.87
CA ARG A 372 36.25 22.85 3.92
C ARG A 372 37.66 22.56 3.39
N THR A 373 37.77 22.06 2.18
CA THR A 373 39.07 21.75 1.57
C THR A 373 39.80 23.03 1.18
N LEU A 374 39.12 23.97 0.52
CA LEU A 374 39.67 25.24 0.06
C LEU A 374 39.93 26.25 1.18
N SER A 375 39.16 26.24 2.26
CA SER A 375 39.43 27.09 3.43
C SER A 375 40.74 26.71 4.13
N ARG A 376 41.15 25.44 4.02
CA ARG A 376 42.40 24.91 4.59
C ARG A 376 43.57 24.93 3.60
N LEU A 377 43.37 25.46 2.39
CA LEU A 377 44.44 25.63 1.41
C LEU A 377 45.28 26.86 1.76
N ASP A 378 46.54 26.59 2.08
CA ASP A 378 47.62 27.56 2.05
C ASP A 378 48.30 27.49 0.66
N PRO A 379 48.18 28.55 -0.18
CA PRO A 379 48.70 28.54 -1.53
C PRO A 379 50.22 28.35 -1.60
N VAL A 380 50.97 28.85 -0.60
CA VAL A 380 52.43 28.72 -0.55
C VAL A 380 52.83 27.27 -0.30
N ALA A 381 52.19 26.63 0.67
CA ALA A 381 52.43 25.23 1.02
C ALA A 381 52.03 24.22 -0.08
N VAL A 382 51.22 24.61 -1.07
CA VAL A 382 50.84 23.74 -2.21
C VAL A 382 51.88 23.78 -3.32
N ILE A 383 52.43 24.97 -3.60
CA ILE A 383 53.49 25.15 -4.61
C ILE A 383 54.77 24.47 -4.13
N GLU A 384 55.14 24.68 -2.86
CA GLU A 384 56.34 24.08 -2.25
C GLU A 384 56.24 22.54 -2.15
N ARG A 385 55.03 22.00 -1.96
CA ARG A 385 54.78 20.54 -1.94
C ARG A 385 54.82 19.92 -3.33
N GLY A 386 54.49 20.69 -4.38
CA GLY A 386 54.69 20.30 -5.78
C GLY A 386 56.16 20.18 -6.14
N GLU A 387 56.97 21.17 -5.73
CA GLU A 387 58.43 21.13 -5.93
C GLU A 387 59.10 20.02 -5.12
N ARG A 388 58.76 19.86 -3.83
CA ARG A 388 59.27 18.75 -3.01
C ARG A 388 58.85 17.38 -3.52
N SER A 389 57.68 17.22 -4.13
CA SER A 389 57.27 15.94 -4.72
C SER A 389 58.08 15.58 -5.98
N ARG A 390 58.41 16.57 -6.81
CA ARG A 390 59.33 16.40 -7.96
C ARG A 390 60.76 16.14 -7.50
N GLU A 391 61.19 16.78 -6.41
CA GLU A 391 62.50 16.57 -5.81
C GLU A 391 62.59 15.20 -5.08
N GLU A 392 61.52 14.73 -4.46
CA GLU A 392 61.39 13.39 -3.87
C GLU A 392 61.29 12.29 -4.93
N GLU A 393 60.62 12.50 -6.07
CA GLU A 393 60.66 11.57 -7.22
C GLU A 393 62.08 11.48 -7.80
N ARG A 394 62.79 12.62 -7.88
CA ARG A 394 64.19 12.69 -8.32
C ARG A 394 65.15 12.02 -7.31
N LYS A 395 64.86 12.09 -6.00
CA LYS A 395 65.61 11.41 -4.92
C LYS A 395 65.20 9.94 -4.71
N ARG A 396 63.98 9.53 -5.08
CA ARG A 396 63.49 8.13 -5.00
C ARG A 396 64.12 7.21 -6.05
N GLY A 397 64.66 7.76 -7.13
CA GLY A 397 65.58 7.03 -8.01
C GLY A 397 66.88 6.59 -7.33
N MET A 398 67.16 7.07 -6.10
CA MET A 398 68.44 6.88 -5.42
C MET A 398 68.34 6.34 -3.98
N ARG A 399 67.15 6.16 -3.39
CA ARG A 399 66.99 5.55 -2.06
C ARG A 399 65.85 4.53 -2.03
N THR A 400 66.22 3.26 -1.91
CA THR A 400 65.33 2.15 -1.54
C THR A 400 64.75 2.40 -0.15
N ALA A 401 63.56 2.98 -0.09
CA ALA A 401 62.80 3.12 1.14
C ALA A 401 62.24 1.75 1.55
N ALA A 402 62.55 1.31 2.77
CA ALA A 402 62.07 0.06 3.36
C ALA A 402 60.54 -0.05 3.22
N SER A 403 60.09 -1.02 2.42
CA SER A 403 58.68 -1.31 2.20
C SER A 403 58.09 -2.00 3.43
N SER A 404 56.91 -1.56 3.91
CA SER A 404 56.20 -2.30 4.94
C SER A 404 55.92 -3.73 4.46
N PRO A 405 55.98 -4.74 5.34
CA PRO A 405 55.74 -6.12 4.95
C PRO A 405 54.26 -6.22 4.55
N LYS A 406 53.99 -6.53 3.27
CA LYS A 406 52.65 -6.65 2.66
C LYS A 406 51.93 -5.31 2.37
N PRO A 407 52.40 -4.53 1.37
CA PRO A 407 51.77 -3.27 0.94
C PRO A 407 50.39 -3.46 0.28
N LEU A 408 50.07 -4.66 -0.19
CA LEU A 408 48.80 -5.02 -0.81
C LEU A 408 47.78 -5.65 0.16
N ALA A 409 48.15 -5.87 1.42
CA ALA A 409 47.20 -6.39 2.40
C ALA A 409 46.10 -5.35 2.68
N SER A 410 44.84 -5.77 2.60
CA SER A 410 43.66 -4.94 2.83
C SER A 410 43.77 -4.18 4.17
N ALA A 411 44.21 -4.86 5.23
CA ALA A 411 44.43 -4.27 6.55
C ALA A 411 45.39 -3.06 6.54
N THR A 412 46.46 -3.11 5.73
CA THR A 412 47.45 -2.02 5.60
C THR A 412 46.84 -0.82 4.86
N PHE A 413 46.02 -1.08 3.84
CA PHE A 413 45.27 -0.05 3.11
C PHE A 413 44.23 0.65 4.01
N TYR A 414 43.48 -0.12 4.81
CA TYR A 414 42.49 0.40 5.75
C TYR A 414 43.12 1.30 6.82
N LYS A 415 44.25 0.90 7.40
CA LYS A 415 45.00 1.75 8.36
C LYS A 415 45.48 3.05 7.73
N ARG A 416 45.97 3.02 6.48
CA ARG A 416 46.49 4.19 5.76
C ARG A 416 45.41 5.18 5.30
N HIS A 417 44.19 4.69 5.09
CA HIS A 417 43.07 5.49 4.58
C HIS A 417 41.82 5.44 5.47
N ARG A 418 42.01 5.41 6.80
CA ARG A 418 40.95 5.26 7.82
C ARG A 418 39.67 6.06 7.53
N ARG A 419 39.76 7.34 7.18
CA ARG A 419 38.57 8.17 6.88
C ARG A 419 37.79 7.75 5.64
N ARG A 420 38.47 7.26 4.59
CA ARG A 420 37.81 6.77 3.36
C ARG A 420 37.14 5.43 3.61
N ALA A 421 37.86 4.55 4.29
CA ALA A 421 37.36 3.26 4.71
C ALA A 421 36.08 3.36 5.55
N VAL A 422 36.07 4.22 6.58
CA VAL A 422 34.90 4.43 7.43
C VAL A 422 33.69 4.89 6.62
N LEU A 423 33.86 5.88 5.73
CA LEU A 423 32.74 6.37 4.90
C LEU A 423 32.17 5.29 3.97
N LEU A 424 33.02 4.46 3.36
CA LEU A 424 32.57 3.38 2.46
C LEU A 424 31.87 2.25 3.24
N ILE A 425 32.41 1.87 4.39
CA ILE A 425 31.77 0.86 5.25
C ILE A 425 30.43 1.38 5.74
N SER A 426 30.35 2.63 6.23
CA SER A 426 29.10 3.24 6.66
C SER A 426 28.08 3.30 5.51
N ALA A 427 28.49 3.66 4.30
CA ALA A 427 27.60 3.64 3.14
C ALA A 427 27.07 2.23 2.83
N MET A 428 27.94 1.21 2.82
CA MET A 428 27.53 -0.17 2.62
C MET A 428 26.59 -0.65 3.73
N SER A 429 26.89 -0.37 4.99
CA SER A 429 26.04 -0.73 6.13
C SER A 429 24.67 -0.07 6.04
N LEU A 430 24.59 1.21 5.65
CA LEU A 430 23.31 1.91 5.43
C LEU A 430 22.54 1.29 4.26
N MET A 431 23.20 0.94 3.15
CA MET A 431 22.52 0.27 2.02
C MET A 431 21.97 -1.11 2.42
N ILE A 432 22.74 -1.91 3.16
CA ILE A 432 22.28 -3.20 3.69
C ILE A 432 21.11 -2.98 4.64
N MET A 433 21.21 -1.99 5.54
CA MET A 433 20.13 -1.66 6.47
C MET A 433 18.86 -1.20 5.75
N ALA A 434 18.95 -0.44 4.66
CA ALA A 434 17.78 -0.04 3.87
C ALA A 434 17.07 -1.25 3.25
N VAL A 435 17.83 -2.20 2.70
CA VAL A 435 17.28 -3.44 2.14
C VAL A 435 16.66 -4.31 3.23
N VAL A 436 17.37 -4.51 4.33
CA VAL A 436 16.88 -5.31 5.47
C VAL A 436 15.63 -4.68 6.08
N LEU A 437 15.57 -3.35 6.20
CA LEU A 437 14.42 -2.64 6.75
C LEU A 437 13.16 -2.87 5.90
N LEU A 438 13.29 -2.95 4.56
CA LEU A 438 12.17 -3.22 3.67
C LEU A 438 11.58 -4.62 3.92
N PHE A 439 12.42 -5.66 4.05
CA PHE A 439 11.98 -7.01 4.40
C PHE A 439 11.47 -7.11 5.84
N PHE A 440 12.09 -6.37 6.77
CA PHE A 440 11.68 -6.35 8.16
C PHE A 440 10.29 -5.75 8.33
N ILE A 441 9.96 -4.68 7.60
CA ILE A 441 8.61 -4.09 7.64
C ILE A 441 7.57 -5.11 7.18
N ASP A 442 7.81 -5.81 6.07
CA ASP A 442 6.89 -6.83 5.55
C ASP A 442 6.72 -8.01 6.52
N ALA A 443 7.83 -8.48 7.10
CA ALA A 443 7.80 -9.54 8.11
C ALA A 443 7.05 -9.13 9.38
N VAL A 444 7.30 -7.92 9.91
CA VAL A 444 6.58 -7.41 11.09
C VAL A 444 5.10 -7.22 10.80
N MET A 445 4.75 -6.78 9.59
CA MET A 445 3.35 -6.68 9.16
C MET A 445 2.67 -8.05 9.15
N ALA A 446 3.32 -9.07 8.61
CA ALA A 446 2.81 -10.44 8.63
C ALA A 446 2.64 -10.97 10.08
N ASP A 447 3.69 -10.84 10.90
CA ASP A 447 3.68 -11.28 12.31
C ASP A 447 2.60 -10.57 13.13
N ALA A 448 2.35 -9.28 12.87
CA ALA A 448 1.35 -8.52 13.62
C ALA A 448 -0.11 -8.95 13.35
N HIS A 449 -0.37 -9.65 12.25
CA HIS A 449 -1.69 -10.23 11.95
C HIS A 449 -1.87 -11.64 12.54
N GLU A 450 -0.80 -12.33 12.95
CA GLU A 450 -0.86 -13.70 13.49
C GLU A 450 -1.77 -13.84 14.72
N PRO A 451 -1.73 -12.95 15.74
CA PRO A 451 -2.58 -13.10 16.92
C PRO A 451 -4.08 -13.09 16.61
N GLY A 452 -4.51 -12.34 15.59
CA GLY A 452 -5.90 -12.32 15.11
C GLY A 452 -6.34 -13.63 14.44
N ARG A 453 -5.39 -14.46 14.01
CA ARG A 453 -5.61 -15.79 13.42
C ARG A 453 -5.24 -16.93 14.35
N GLY A 454 -4.63 -16.65 15.51
CA GLY A 454 -4.13 -17.65 16.45
C GLY A 454 -5.21 -18.62 16.97
N TYR A 455 -6.49 -18.22 16.95
CA TYR A 455 -7.61 -19.14 17.23
C TYR A 455 -7.69 -20.32 16.24
N LEU A 456 -7.08 -20.22 15.05
CA LEU A 456 -7.06 -21.35 14.11
C LEU A 456 -6.07 -22.45 14.51
N SER A 457 -5.25 -22.23 15.56
CA SER A 457 -4.28 -23.22 16.05
C SER A 457 -4.94 -24.43 16.71
N ARG A 458 -6.12 -24.25 17.34
CA ARG A 458 -6.84 -25.33 18.05
C ARG A 458 -8.23 -25.62 17.48
N VAL A 459 -8.85 -24.68 16.77
CA VAL A 459 -10.15 -24.89 16.12
C VAL A 459 -10.08 -24.61 14.63
N SER A 460 -10.82 -25.39 13.84
CA SER A 460 -11.06 -25.09 12.42
C SER A 460 -12.39 -24.35 12.27
N ARG A 461 -12.44 -23.37 11.37
CA ARG A 461 -13.66 -22.62 11.09
C ARG A 461 -14.28 -23.10 9.78
N VAL A 462 -15.58 -23.41 9.84
CA VAL A 462 -16.40 -23.67 8.66
C VAL A 462 -17.37 -22.50 8.51
N HIS A 463 -17.47 -21.92 7.32
CA HIS A 463 -18.44 -20.87 7.02
C HIS A 463 -19.05 -21.12 5.64
N SER A 464 -20.27 -20.61 5.43
CA SER A 464 -20.90 -20.65 4.11
C SER A 464 -20.19 -19.65 3.18
N PRO A 465 -19.90 -19.99 1.91
CA PRO A 465 -19.43 -19.03 0.92
C PRO A 465 -20.58 -18.08 0.54
N GLY A 466 -20.69 -16.96 1.25
CA GLY A 466 -21.74 -15.95 1.03
C GLY A 466 -22.15 -15.23 2.32
N THR A 467 -22.71 -14.03 2.19
CA THR A 467 -23.17 -13.23 3.32
C THR A 467 -24.56 -13.70 3.76
N GLY A 468 -24.64 -14.37 4.92
CA GLY A 468 -25.88 -14.46 5.70
C GLY A 468 -26.78 -15.69 5.48
N GLU A 469 -26.37 -16.71 4.74
CA GLU A 469 -26.98 -18.03 4.87
C GLU A 469 -26.17 -18.83 5.89
N GLY A 470 -26.81 -19.16 7.02
CA GLY A 470 -26.24 -20.13 7.96
C GLY A 470 -25.83 -21.42 7.23
N LEU A 471 -24.93 -22.18 7.83
CA LEU A 471 -24.43 -23.42 7.23
C LEU A 471 -25.58 -24.40 6.93
N ASP A 472 -25.50 -25.07 5.78
CA ASP A 472 -26.43 -26.16 5.43
C ASP A 472 -26.47 -27.21 6.56
N PRO A 473 -27.65 -27.57 7.08
CA PRO A 473 -27.77 -28.52 8.18
C PRO A 473 -27.15 -29.90 7.89
N GLY A 474 -27.15 -30.34 6.64
CA GLY A 474 -26.49 -31.55 6.18
C GLY A 474 -24.97 -31.45 6.24
N VAL A 475 -24.38 -30.31 5.89
CA VAL A 475 -22.94 -30.04 6.08
C VAL A 475 -22.59 -30.04 7.56
N VAL A 476 -23.39 -29.37 8.40
CA VAL A 476 -23.19 -29.36 9.85
C VAL A 476 -23.27 -30.77 10.42
N ALA A 477 -24.24 -31.58 9.97
CA ALA A 477 -24.37 -32.98 10.38
C ALA A 477 -23.16 -33.80 9.93
N GLN A 478 -22.71 -33.65 8.68
CA GLN A 478 -21.54 -34.36 8.16
C GLN A 478 -20.29 -34.06 8.99
N VAL A 479 -20.01 -32.77 9.26
CA VAL A 479 -18.87 -32.36 10.10
C VAL A 479 -19.03 -32.95 11.51
N ARG A 480 -20.21 -32.87 12.12
CA ARG A 480 -20.48 -33.39 13.46
C ARG A 480 -20.32 -34.91 13.57
N THR A 481 -20.60 -35.65 12.49
CA THR A 481 -20.49 -37.13 12.48
C THR A 481 -19.07 -37.64 12.18
N HIS A 482 -18.13 -36.77 11.81
CA HIS A 482 -16.78 -37.20 11.48
C HIS A 482 -16.02 -37.64 12.74
N PRO A 483 -15.39 -38.83 12.77
CA PRO A 483 -14.83 -39.42 13.99
C PRO A 483 -13.67 -38.62 14.61
N ALA A 484 -13.01 -37.75 13.83
CA ALA A 484 -11.96 -36.86 14.32
C ALA A 484 -12.46 -35.51 14.87
N VAL A 485 -13.77 -35.25 14.81
CA VAL A 485 -14.37 -34.00 15.31
C VAL A 485 -14.88 -34.24 16.73
N GLU A 486 -14.24 -33.61 17.71
CA GLU A 486 -14.65 -33.70 19.11
C GLU A 486 -15.94 -32.89 19.38
N ARG A 487 -16.00 -31.65 18.87
CA ARG A 487 -17.11 -30.73 19.13
C ARG A 487 -17.34 -29.80 17.94
N VAL A 488 -18.61 -29.49 17.66
CA VAL A 488 -19.02 -28.48 16.69
C VAL A 488 -19.70 -27.34 17.44
N ILE A 489 -19.07 -26.17 17.43
CA ILE A 489 -19.55 -24.98 18.14
C ILE A 489 -20.20 -24.03 17.14
N PRO A 490 -21.51 -23.74 17.26
CA PRO A 490 -22.14 -22.70 16.47
C PRO A 490 -21.63 -21.34 16.94
N VAL A 491 -21.18 -20.52 15.98
CA VAL A 491 -20.69 -19.16 16.24
C VAL A 491 -21.53 -18.17 15.44
N ALA A 492 -21.88 -17.04 16.06
CA ALA A 492 -22.46 -15.91 15.35
C ALA A 492 -21.43 -15.33 14.35
N PRO A 493 -21.88 -14.63 13.30
CA PRO A 493 -20.98 -13.88 12.43
C PRO A 493 -20.11 -12.93 13.26
N ARG A 494 -18.80 -12.90 12.97
CA ARG A 494 -17.91 -11.90 13.57
C ARG A 494 -18.25 -10.54 12.94
N TYR A 495 -19.01 -9.72 13.66
CA TYR A 495 -19.14 -8.30 13.35
C TYR A 495 -17.77 -7.63 13.60
N SER A 496 -17.41 -6.60 12.82
CA SER A 496 -16.16 -5.84 13.01
C SER A 496 -16.25 -4.92 14.25
N LEU A 497 -16.59 -5.48 15.41
CA LEU A 497 -16.85 -4.75 16.67
C LEU A 497 -15.62 -3.98 17.16
N LEU A 498 -14.45 -4.59 16.97
CA LEU A 498 -13.18 -4.11 17.46
C LEU A 498 -12.14 -4.24 16.35
N SER A 499 -11.53 -3.13 15.99
CA SER A 499 -10.29 -3.13 15.22
C SER A 499 -9.12 -2.88 16.17
N VAL A 500 -7.95 -3.44 15.89
CA VAL A 500 -6.71 -3.14 16.62
C VAL A 500 -5.83 -2.34 15.69
N HIS A 501 -5.35 -1.18 16.14
CA HIS A 501 -4.33 -0.42 15.43
C HIS A 501 -2.97 -1.05 15.69
N ILE A 502 -2.19 -1.29 14.64
CA ILE A 502 -0.86 -1.87 14.75
C ILE A 502 0.16 -0.77 14.48
N PRO A 503 0.81 -0.18 15.51
CA PRO A 503 1.89 0.78 15.30
C PRO A 503 3.16 0.09 14.80
N PRO A 504 4.04 0.78 14.06
CA PRO A 504 3.90 2.16 13.59
C PRO A 504 3.10 2.30 12.28
N PHE A 505 2.47 1.22 11.80
CA PHE A 505 2.06 1.07 10.41
C PHE A 505 0.63 1.52 10.08
N LEU A 506 -0.11 2.09 11.05
CA LEU A 506 -1.48 2.59 10.90
C LEU A 506 -2.46 1.58 10.27
N THR A 507 -2.08 0.30 10.17
CA THR A 507 -2.93 -0.77 9.70
C THR A 507 -3.85 -1.21 10.81
N THR A 508 -5.08 -1.57 10.44
CA THR A 508 -6.07 -2.13 11.34
C THR A 508 -6.21 -3.62 11.10
N SER A 509 -6.40 -4.37 12.18
CA SER A 509 -6.73 -5.79 12.11
C SER A 509 -7.94 -6.05 13.00
N ALA A 510 -8.92 -6.81 12.51
CA ALA A 510 -10.14 -7.07 13.26
C ALA A 510 -9.88 -8.02 14.44
N ALA A 511 -10.21 -7.56 15.63
CA ALA A 511 -10.18 -8.31 16.89
C ALA A 511 -11.60 -8.56 17.42
N SER A 512 -12.49 -9.02 16.54
CA SER A 512 -13.89 -9.25 16.88
C SER A 512 -14.10 -10.44 17.82
N PRO A 513 -14.79 -10.25 18.95
CA PRO A 513 -15.29 -11.35 19.78
C PRO A 513 -16.17 -12.34 19.01
N PHE A 514 -16.23 -13.59 19.48
CA PHE A 514 -17.14 -14.61 18.96
C PHE A 514 -18.44 -14.65 19.77
N GLY A 515 -19.58 -14.40 19.12
CA GLY A 515 -20.86 -14.71 19.74
C GLY A 515 -21.06 -16.23 19.83
N VAL A 516 -21.05 -16.78 21.05
CA VAL A 516 -21.21 -18.21 21.34
C VAL A 516 -22.21 -18.44 22.46
N TYR A 517 -22.76 -19.64 22.55
CA TYR A 517 -23.52 -20.04 23.73
C TYR A 517 -22.62 -20.15 24.96
N ALA A 518 -23.14 -19.81 26.14
CA ALA A 518 -22.36 -19.77 27.38
C ALA A 518 -21.66 -21.10 27.73
N GLN A 519 -22.25 -22.25 27.36
CA GLN A 519 -21.65 -23.57 27.57
C GLN A 519 -20.44 -23.81 26.65
N ASP A 520 -20.49 -23.30 25.41
CA ASP A 520 -19.40 -23.41 24.46
C ASP A 520 -18.30 -22.38 24.76
N MET A 521 -18.66 -21.19 25.27
CA MET A 521 -17.71 -20.21 25.79
C MET A 521 -16.84 -20.81 26.89
N ALA A 522 -17.44 -21.48 27.88
CA ALA A 522 -16.70 -22.12 28.97
C ALA A 522 -15.70 -23.17 28.45
N TYR A 523 -16.12 -23.99 27.48
CA TYR A 523 -15.25 -24.95 26.82
C TYR A 523 -14.09 -24.27 26.07
N LEU A 524 -14.35 -23.18 25.34
CA LEU A 524 -13.30 -22.45 24.61
C LEU A 524 -12.32 -21.77 25.57
N VAL A 525 -12.79 -21.20 26.67
CA VAL A 525 -11.93 -20.64 27.73
C VAL A 525 -10.96 -21.71 28.26
N GLU A 526 -11.46 -22.92 28.53
CA GLU A 526 -10.62 -24.04 28.97
C GLU A 526 -9.68 -24.53 27.86
N LEU A 527 -10.19 -24.72 26.64
CA LEU A 527 -9.42 -25.20 25.49
C LEU A 527 -8.22 -24.30 25.18
N TYR A 528 -8.35 -22.99 25.35
CA TYR A 528 -7.26 -22.03 25.13
C TYR A 528 -6.50 -21.66 26.41
N GLY A 529 -6.92 -22.15 27.58
CA GLY A 529 -6.32 -21.80 28.86
C GLY A 529 -6.41 -20.29 29.16
N LEU A 530 -7.55 -19.67 28.83
CA LEU A 530 -7.76 -18.23 29.04
C LEU A 530 -8.04 -17.95 30.52
N GLU A 531 -7.31 -17.00 31.09
CA GLU A 531 -7.51 -16.55 32.47
C GLU A 531 -8.08 -15.14 32.48
N LEU A 532 -9.08 -14.87 33.33
CA LEU A 532 -9.59 -13.52 33.53
C LEU A 532 -8.59 -12.72 34.38
N LYS A 533 -8.12 -11.61 33.82
CA LYS A 533 -7.35 -10.62 34.57
C LYS A 533 -8.27 -9.74 35.41
N GLU A 534 -9.40 -9.32 34.82
CA GLU A 534 -10.34 -8.39 35.43
C GLU A 534 -11.77 -8.68 34.97
N GLY A 535 -12.75 -8.37 35.83
CA GLY A 535 -14.16 -8.50 35.53
C GLY A 535 -14.67 -9.94 35.54
N ARG A 536 -15.58 -10.27 34.62
CA ARG A 536 -16.24 -11.58 34.53
C ARG A 536 -16.55 -11.96 33.08
N LEU A 537 -16.80 -13.24 32.86
CA LEU A 537 -17.35 -13.73 31.60
C LEU A 537 -18.76 -13.14 31.34
N PRO A 538 -19.12 -12.91 30.07
CA PRO A 538 -20.44 -12.45 29.66
C PRO A 538 -21.56 -13.36 30.16
N ARG A 539 -22.66 -12.75 30.59
CA ARG A 539 -23.87 -13.48 30.96
C ARG A 539 -24.68 -13.87 29.71
N PRO A 540 -25.43 -14.98 29.74
CA PRO A 540 -26.36 -15.31 28.66
C PRO A 540 -27.40 -14.21 28.47
N HIS A 541 -27.75 -13.91 27.22
CA HIS A 541 -28.79 -12.94 26.83
C HIS A 541 -28.52 -11.50 27.29
N THR A 542 -27.26 -11.11 27.43
CA THR A 542 -26.84 -9.73 27.66
C THR A 542 -26.00 -9.23 26.48
N ASN A 543 -25.75 -7.92 26.46
CA ASN A 543 -24.82 -7.26 25.53
C ASN A 543 -23.41 -7.16 26.12
N GLU A 544 -23.05 -8.07 27.03
CA GLU A 544 -21.73 -8.11 27.64
C GLU A 544 -20.72 -8.79 26.70
N LEU A 545 -19.48 -8.32 26.68
CA LEU A 545 -18.37 -8.96 25.96
C LEU A 545 -17.11 -9.04 26.81
N VAL A 546 -16.27 -10.03 26.52
CA VAL A 546 -14.94 -10.19 27.12
C VAL A 546 -13.87 -10.11 26.04
N ILE A 547 -12.82 -9.34 26.31
CA ILE A 547 -11.76 -9.05 25.33
C ILE A 547 -10.37 -9.41 25.87
N PRO A 548 -9.41 -9.71 24.99
CA PRO A 548 -8.01 -9.84 25.38
C PRO A 548 -7.45 -8.53 25.94
N GLU A 549 -6.55 -8.63 26.92
CA GLU A 549 -5.82 -7.48 27.48
C GLU A 549 -5.05 -6.69 26.41
N THR A 550 -4.51 -7.34 25.38
CA THR A 550 -3.84 -6.65 24.27
C THR A 550 -4.77 -5.74 23.49
N VAL A 551 -6.01 -6.18 23.24
CA VAL A 551 -7.03 -5.39 22.54
C VAL A 551 -7.50 -4.24 23.43
N ALA A 552 -7.74 -4.53 24.71
CA ALA A 552 -8.12 -3.53 25.71
C ALA A 552 -7.06 -2.41 25.82
N GLN A 553 -5.78 -2.77 25.97
CA GLN A 553 -4.67 -1.82 26.03
C GLN A 553 -4.51 -1.02 24.74
N ASN A 554 -4.72 -1.64 23.58
CA ASN A 554 -4.60 -0.95 22.30
C ASN A 554 -5.64 0.16 22.13
N ARG A 555 -6.82 -0.06 22.69
CA ARG A 555 -7.98 0.84 22.57
C ARG A 555 -8.27 1.66 23.82
N ASP A 556 -7.44 1.53 24.84
CA ASP A 556 -7.63 2.15 26.16
C ASP A 556 -8.99 1.81 26.78
N LEU A 557 -9.42 0.55 26.61
CA LEU A 557 -10.69 0.04 27.15
C LEU A 557 -10.51 -0.59 28.52
N GLN A 558 -11.50 -0.38 29.39
CA GLN A 558 -11.60 -0.89 30.75
C GLN A 558 -12.92 -1.65 30.93
N VAL A 559 -12.99 -2.44 32.01
CA VAL A 559 -14.25 -3.11 32.38
C VAL A 559 -15.31 -2.07 32.74
N GLY A 560 -16.46 -2.15 32.08
CA GLY A 560 -17.58 -1.21 32.20
C GLY A 560 -17.70 -0.24 31.02
N ASP A 561 -16.71 -0.16 30.15
CA ASP A 561 -16.78 0.69 28.96
C ASP A 561 -17.82 0.17 27.96
N VAL A 562 -18.47 1.11 27.27
CA VAL A 562 -19.54 0.84 26.32
C VAL A 562 -19.03 1.08 24.90
N ILE A 563 -19.07 0.04 24.07
CA ILE A 563 -18.69 0.05 22.67
C ILE A 563 -19.96 0.19 21.82
N GLY A 564 -19.94 1.07 20.83
CA GLY A 564 -21.07 1.31 19.94
C GLY A 564 -21.99 2.47 20.32
N ASP A 565 -21.68 3.24 21.39
CA ASP A 565 -22.38 4.49 21.70
C ASP A 565 -22.08 5.54 20.62
N PRO A 566 -23.07 5.97 19.81
CA PRO A 566 -22.87 6.91 18.71
C PRO A 566 -22.54 8.33 19.19
N ASN A 567 -22.91 8.69 20.42
CA ASN A 567 -22.64 10.00 21.01
C ASN A 567 -21.31 10.05 21.76
N ARG A 568 -20.82 8.89 22.23
CA ARG A 568 -19.54 8.75 22.94
C ARG A 568 -18.81 7.50 22.45
N PRO A 569 -18.11 7.57 21.30
CA PRO A 569 -17.39 6.43 20.79
C PRO A 569 -16.32 5.98 21.81
N ALA A 570 -16.26 4.68 22.08
CA ALA A 570 -15.32 4.10 23.04
C ALA A 570 -13.85 4.37 22.70
N TYR A 571 -13.55 4.54 21.41
CA TYR A 571 -12.22 4.90 20.91
C TYR A 571 -12.32 5.63 19.56
N PRO A 572 -11.29 6.41 19.14
CA PRO A 572 -11.28 7.06 17.84
C PRO A 572 -11.42 6.06 16.69
N GLY A 573 -12.43 6.28 15.84
CA GLY A 573 -12.73 5.41 14.70
C GLY A 573 -13.47 4.12 15.06
N ALA A 574 -14.09 4.03 16.25
CA ALA A 574 -15.02 2.96 16.56
C ALA A 574 -16.17 2.93 15.54
N GLU A 575 -16.47 1.75 15.00
CA GLU A 575 -17.63 1.56 14.13
C GLU A 575 -18.90 1.89 14.92
N ALA A 576 -19.84 2.56 14.26
CA ALA A 576 -21.16 2.73 14.83
C ALA A 576 -21.88 1.39 14.78
N LEU A 577 -22.26 0.88 15.95
CA LEU A 577 -22.88 -0.44 16.05
C LEU A 577 -24.41 -0.30 16.16
N PRO A 578 -25.17 -1.30 15.67
CA PRO A 578 -26.61 -1.32 15.82
C PRO A 578 -27.07 -1.51 17.28
N ALA A 579 -26.17 -1.97 18.16
CA ALA A 579 -26.39 -2.08 19.59
C ALA A 579 -25.11 -1.77 20.36
N GLU A 580 -25.29 -1.22 21.56
CA GLU A 580 -24.22 -1.00 22.53
C GLU A 580 -23.78 -2.33 23.14
N PHE A 581 -22.48 -2.52 23.33
CA PHE A 581 -21.88 -3.64 24.05
C PHE A 581 -21.08 -3.17 25.25
N VAL A 582 -21.15 -3.89 26.36
CA VAL A 582 -20.44 -3.55 27.60
C VAL A 582 -19.25 -4.48 27.79
N VAL A 583 -18.06 -3.93 27.99
CA VAL A 583 -16.87 -4.73 28.36
C VAL A 583 -17.08 -5.28 29.77
N SER A 584 -17.42 -6.56 29.91
CA SER A 584 -17.67 -7.20 31.20
C SER A 584 -16.41 -7.81 31.83
N GLY A 585 -15.39 -8.09 31.03
CA GLY A 585 -14.15 -8.69 31.48
C GLY A 585 -13.01 -8.53 30.49
N ILE A 586 -11.79 -8.76 31.00
CA ILE A 586 -10.55 -8.72 30.24
C ILE A 586 -9.75 -10.00 30.52
N PHE A 587 -9.40 -10.74 29.48
CA PHE A 587 -8.50 -11.90 29.57
C PHE A 587 -7.05 -11.45 29.74
N ALA A 588 -6.30 -12.10 30.62
CA ALA A 588 -4.87 -11.88 30.82
C ALA A 588 -4.07 -12.28 29.57
N LYS A 589 -2.94 -11.61 29.35
CA LYS A 589 -1.96 -12.10 28.35
C LYS A 589 -1.43 -13.47 28.76
N PRO A 590 -1.27 -14.41 27.81
CA PRO A 590 -0.68 -15.70 28.07
C PRO A 590 0.78 -15.55 28.51
N SER A 591 1.27 -16.54 29.25
CA SER A 591 2.64 -16.56 29.78
C SER A 591 3.70 -16.70 28.68
N THR A 592 3.33 -17.28 27.53
CA THR A 592 4.20 -17.38 26.35
C THR A 592 3.68 -16.48 25.22
N PRO A 593 4.53 -15.66 24.58
CA PRO A 593 4.08 -14.76 23.50
C PRO A 593 3.49 -15.46 22.27
N ASN A 594 3.91 -16.71 22.00
CA ASN A 594 3.42 -17.47 20.84
C ASN A 594 2.00 -18.00 21.03
N ASP A 595 1.50 -18.03 22.27
CA ASP A 595 0.12 -18.43 22.58
C ASP A 595 -0.85 -17.23 22.56
N GLU A 596 -0.36 -16.02 22.25
CA GLU A 596 -1.21 -14.82 22.15
C GLU A 596 -2.27 -15.00 21.06
N THR A 597 -3.53 -14.97 21.48
CA THR A 597 -4.67 -14.99 20.56
C THR A 597 -5.57 -13.82 20.90
N TRP A 598 -6.05 -13.11 19.88
CA TRP A 598 -7.04 -12.04 20.08
C TRP A 598 -8.45 -12.63 20.18
N LEU A 599 -8.61 -13.64 21.05
CA LEU A 599 -9.84 -14.37 21.25
C LEU A 599 -10.69 -13.66 22.33
N GLY A 600 -11.86 -13.17 21.93
CA GLY A 600 -12.89 -12.63 22.82
C GLY A 600 -14.23 -13.32 22.57
N PHE A 601 -15.19 -13.09 23.48
CA PHE A 601 -16.56 -13.62 23.37
C PHE A 601 -17.61 -12.54 23.58
#